data_AF-A0A812UTV2-F1
#
_entry.id   AF-A0A812UTV2-F1
#
_cell.length_a   1.000
_cell.length_b   1.000
_cell.length_c   1.000
_cell.angle_alpha   90.00
_cell.angle_beta   90.00
_cell.angle_gamma   90.00
#
_symmetry.space_group_name_H-M   'P 1'
#
loop_
_entity.id
_entity.type
_entity.pdbx_description
1 polymer ?
#
loop_
_entity_poly.entity_id
_entity_poly.type
_entity_poly.pdbx_seq_one_letter_code
_entity_poly.pdbx_strand_id
1 'polypeptide(L)'
;MAPAPVAQEAGGRRRRCRCTSAVLLVATLALAGWLPLAAIGFLFPGQEARPQAGRREAVLAALAATATPLLPGQAMAVDAPGATAPVFVDSAIFERLEHFKDIGVPATLQDPIARAAIADGTCRSVVAPGSGPFPLDGYDFWHHNPERVDAVLKALTQLPSTSQPSKFVRAAKKQLPNACFYGFRTETNKLELYQPTALAKTLSNWHRVLCDPQCDDPAEEPQQQALTTGFICMAVCDTAKMKFTAAAISALSASTAATQSVTKSMCAAMPWTITRGPLTPLDGLKSYEAIAGATVPWRKVCGCTA
;
A
#
# COMPACT_ATOMS: atom_id res chain seq x y z
N MET A 1 -13.20 -63.32 9.70
CA MET A 1 -12.10 -62.34 9.70
C MET A 1 -12.15 -61.59 8.38
N ALA A 2 -12.57 -60.32 8.40
CA ALA A 2 -12.57 -59.42 7.26
C ALA A 2 -11.66 -58.22 7.62
N PRO A 3 -10.80 -57.73 6.72
CA PRO A 3 -9.90 -56.63 7.04
C PRO A 3 -10.64 -55.29 7.04
N ALA A 4 -10.28 -54.41 7.98
CA ALA A 4 -10.79 -53.06 8.09
C ALA A 4 -10.27 -52.16 6.94
N PRO A 5 -11.04 -51.13 6.53
CA PRO A 5 -10.63 -50.24 5.45
C PRO A 5 -9.55 -49.25 5.90
N VAL A 6 -8.58 -49.05 5.02
CA VAL A 6 -7.46 -48.09 5.15
C VAL A 6 -7.95 -46.68 4.83
N ALA A 7 -7.69 -45.74 5.73
CA ALA A 7 -7.96 -44.31 5.53
C ALA A 7 -6.98 -43.72 4.51
N GLN A 8 -7.50 -43.09 3.45
CA GLN A 8 -6.72 -42.28 2.52
C GLN A 8 -6.50 -40.88 3.11
N GLU A 9 -5.24 -40.54 3.39
CA GLU A 9 -4.82 -39.16 3.65
C GLU A 9 -4.97 -38.31 2.37
N ALA A 10 -5.88 -37.34 2.42
CA ALA A 10 -5.98 -36.31 1.40
C ALA A 10 -4.79 -35.34 1.52
N GLY A 11 -3.76 -35.57 0.71
CA GLY A 11 -2.62 -34.67 0.54
C GLY A 11 -3.05 -33.32 -0.05
N GLY A 12 -3.44 -32.39 0.82
CA GLY A 12 -3.70 -31.00 0.46
C GLY A 12 -2.43 -30.28 0.04
N ARG A 13 -2.17 -30.20 -1.28
CA ARG A 13 -1.19 -29.27 -1.85
C ARG A 13 -1.61 -27.84 -1.49
N ARG A 14 -0.99 -27.26 -0.47
CA ARG A 14 -0.98 -25.82 -0.26
C ARG A 14 -0.34 -25.18 -1.50
N ARG A 15 -1.17 -24.66 -2.40
CA ARG A 15 -0.70 -23.77 -3.46
C ARG A 15 -0.12 -22.55 -2.76
N ARG A 16 1.21 -22.44 -2.74
CA ARG A 16 1.88 -21.18 -2.43
C ARG A 16 1.56 -20.25 -3.60
N CYS A 17 0.52 -19.43 -3.46
CA CYS A 17 0.35 -18.27 -4.32
C CYS A 17 1.52 -17.33 -4.03
N ARG A 18 2.49 -17.28 -4.94
CA ARG A 18 3.52 -16.23 -4.90
C ARG A 18 2.86 -14.95 -5.41
N CYS A 19 2.52 -14.03 -4.52
CA CYS A 19 2.25 -12.65 -4.89
C CYS A 19 3.47 -11.82 -4.53
N THR A 20 4.31 -11.56 -5.53
CA THR A 20 5.27 -10.45 -5.52
C THR A 20 4.50 -9.16 -5.23
N SER A 21 5.00 -8.33 -4.29
CA SER A 21 4.38 -7.13 -3.72
C SER A 21 3.39 -6.39 -4.63
N ALA A 22 2.23 -6.04 -4.08
CA ALA A 22 1.13 -5.37 -4.79
C ALA A 22 1.49 -3.95 -5.31
N VAL A 23 2.67 -3.43 -4.95
CA VAL A 23 3.24 -2.18 -5.48
C VAL A 23 4.08 -2.40 -6.76
N LEU A 24 4.43 -3.65 -7.12
CA LEU A 24 5.49 -3.93 -8.10
C LEU A 24 5.04 -4.58 -9.44
N LEU A 25 3.75 -4.59 -9.80
CA LEU A 25 3.28 -5.36 -10.97
C LEU A 25 2.64 -4.54 -12.10
N VAL A 26 3.44 -3.69 -12.75
CA VAL A 26 3.30 -3.32 -14.17
C VAL A 26 4.67 -3.16 -14.83
N ALA A 27 5.36 -4.26 -15.14
CA ALA A 27 6.51 -4.23 -16.06
C ALA A 27 6.83 -5.60 -16.67
N THR A 28 5.86 -6.30 -17.26
CA THR A 28 6.16 -7.38 -18.22
C THR A 28 4.97 -7.62 -19.14
N LEU A 29 5.04 -7.08 -20.36
CA LEU A 29 4.56 -7.66 -21.64
C LEU A 29 4.29 -6.54 -22.65
N ALA A 30 5.31 -6.17 -23.42
CA ALA A 30 5.18 -5.78 -24.83
C ALA A 30 6.59 -5.56 -25.39
N LEU A 31 7.21 -6.59 -25.96
CA LEU A 31 8.16 -6.46 -27.07
C LEU A 31 8.34 -7.86 -27.68
N ALA A 32 7.43 -8.19 -28.59
CA ALA A 32 7.62 -9.23 -29.58
C ALA A 32 7.41 -8.59 -30.96
N GLY A 33 8.51 -8.33 -31.68
CA GLY A 33 8.45 -8.28 -33.13
C GLY A 33 9.45 -7.39 -33.87
N TRP A 34 10.45 -8.05 -34.50
CA TRP A 34 11.11 -7.76 -35.79
C TRP A 34 12.34 -6.79 -35.86
N LEU A 35 13.54 -7.42 -35.71
CA LEU A 35 14.81 -7.41 -36.52
C LEU A 35 15.62 -6.10 -36.81
N PRO A 36 16.93 -6.16 -37.18
CA PRO A 36 18.01 -7.13 -36.88
C PRO A 36 19.42 -6.52 -36.53
N LEU A 37 20.31 -7.40 -36.03
CA LEU A 37 21.78 -7.50 -36.22
C LEU A 37 22.72 -6.25 -36.16
N ALA A 38 23.56 -6.21 -35.11
CA ALA A 38 25.02 -6.02 -35.17
C ALA A 38 25.58 -6.15 -33.73
N ALA A 39 26.17 -7.28 -33.34
CA ALA A 39 27.62 -7.52 -33.32
C ALA A 39 28.41 -6.48 -32.51
N ILE A 40 28.85 -6.85 -31.31
CA ILE A 40 30.20 -6.64 -30.76
C ILE A 40 30.33 -7.59 -29.55
N GLY A 41 31.30 -8.49 -29.64
CA GLY A 41 31.66 -9.41 -28.56
C GLY A 41 32.89 -8.95 -27.80
N PHE A 42 33.00 -9.41 -26.55
CA PHE A 42 34.21 -9.61 -25.74
C PHE A 42 33.79 -10.62 -24.64
N LEU A 43 34.19 -11.90 -24.69
CA LEU A 43 35.42 -12.51 -24.12
C LEU A 43 35.81 -11.91 -22.75
N PHE A 44 36.00 -12.58 -21.60
CA PHE A 44 36.14 -13.99 -21.13
C PHE A 44 36.19 -13.93 -19.56
N PRO A 45 36.71 -14.96 -18.83
CA PRO A 45 36.09 -16.10 -18.13
C PRO A 45 35.71 -15.80 -16.65
N GLY A 46 34.90 -16.58 -15.91
CA GLY A 46 35.04 -18.00 -15.56
C GLY A 46 35.77 -18.18 -14.22
N GLN A 47 35.06 -18.54 -13.15
CA GLN A 47 35.59 -19.41 -12.09
C GLN A 47 34.44 -20.10 -11.31
N GLU A 48 34.41 -21.43 -11.42
CA GLU A 48 33.82 -22.35 -10.44
C GLU A 48 34.72 -22.42 -9.20
N ALA A 49 34.12 -22.49 -8.00
CA ALA A 49 34.69 -23.24 -6.89
C ALA A 49 33.60 -23.72 -5.92
N ARG A 50 33.79 -24.97 -5.51
CA ARG A 50 32.95 -25.94 -4.81
C ARG A 50 32.73 -25.67 -3.30
N PRO A 51 31.88 -26.48 -2.62
CA PRO A 51 31.28 -26.18 -1.32
C PRO A 51 32.13 -26.65 -0.13
N GLN A 52 31.84 -26.10 1.05
CA GLN A 52 32.24 -26.71 2.33
C GLN A 52 31.01 -27.11 3.15
N ALA A 53 30.96 -28.41 3.44
CA ALA A 53 30.15 -29.01 4.48
C ALA A 53 31.01 -29.25 5.72
N GLY A 54 30.42 -29.10 6.91
CA GLY A 54 30.95 -29.62 8.17
C GLY A 54 30.60 -28.71 9.35
N ARG A 55 29.64 -29.03 10.22
CA ARG A 55 29.64 -30.05 11.30
C ARG A 55 29.85 -29.37 12.66
N ARG A 56 28.85 -29.49 13.55
CA ARG A 56 28.86 -29.61 15.03
C ARG A 56 27.49 -29.20 15.56
N GLU A 57 26.61 -30.15 15.81
CA GLU A 57 26.42 -30.89 17.07
C GLU A 57 26.04 -30.02 18.27
N ALA A 58 24.96 -30.48 18.90
CA ALA A 58 24.24 -29.91 20.01
C ALA A 58 25.04 -29.97 21.32
N VAL A 59 24.79 -29.00 22.19
CA VAL A 59 25.02 -29.13 23.63
C VAL A 59 23.74 -28.70 24.35
N LEU A 60 23.00 -29.71 24.79
CA LEU A 60 21.96 -29.65 25.80
C LEU A 60 22.63 -29.99 27.13
N ALA A 61 22.51 -29.12 28.13
CA ALA A 61 22.03 -29.46 29.47
C ALA A 61 22.50 -28.47 30.56
N ALA A 62 21.53 -28.18 31.43
CA ALA A 62 21.64 -27.93 32.86
C ALA A 62 22.25 -26.60 33.33
N LEU A 63 21.35 -25.68 33.72
CA LEU A 63 21.46 -25.01 35.01
C LEU A 63 20.05 -24.96 35.63
N ALA A 64 19.81 -25.90 36.55
CA ALA A 64 18.71 -25.82 37.50
C ALA A 64 19.10 -24.82 38.59
N ALA A 65 18.37 -23.72 38.69
CA ALA A 65 18.47 -22.77 39.79
C ALA A 65 17.07 -22.50 40.33
N THR A 66 16.83 -23.05 41.53
CA THR A 66 15.97 -22.51 42.61
C THR A 66 14.97 -21.43 42.20
N ALA A 67 13.73 -21.85 41.93
CA ALA A 67 12.59 -20.94 41.82
C ALA A 67 12.10 -20.54 43.22
N THR A 68 12.48 -19.35 43.65
CA THR A 68 11.81 -18.62 44.72
C THR A 68 10.46 -18.12 44.19
N PRO A 69 9.32 -18.30 44.88
CA PRO A 69 8.05 -17.75 44.43
C PRO A 69 8.09 -16.21 44.57
N LEU A 70 8.32 -15.52 43.47
CA LEU A 70 8.10 -14.09 43.36
C LEU A 70 6.60 -13.85 43.21
N LEU A 71 6.10 -12.96 44.07
CA LEU A 71 4.75 -12.41 44.13
C LEU A 71 4.19 -12.05 42.74
N PRO A 72 2.85 -12.04 42.55
CA PRO A 72 2.24 -11.54 41.33
C PRO A 72 2.56 -10.06 41.14
N GLY A 73 3.61 -9.78 40.38
CA GLY A 73 3.88 -8.48 39.82
C GLY A 73 2.79 -8.19 38.80
N GLN A 74 2.01 -7.15 39.07
CA GLN A 74 1.10 -6.56 38.10
C GLN A 74 1.92 -6.25 36.85
N ALA A 75 1.71 -7.03 35.78
CA ALA A 75 2.11 -6.60 34.47
C ALA A 75 1.37 -5.29 34.21
N MET A 76 2.11 -4.19 34.25
CA MET A 76 1.64 -2.92 33.70
C MET A 76 1.25 -3.23 32.27
N ALA A 77 -0.06 -3.31 32.01
CA ALA A 77 -0.57 -3.22 30.66
C ALA A 77 0.00 -1.91 30.11
N VAL A 78 0.95 -2.02 29.19
CA VAL A 78 1.36 -0.89 28.38
C VAL A 78 0.08 -0.51 27.65
N ASP A 79 -0.53 0.62 28.04
CA ASP A 79 -1.70 1.16 27.38
C ASP A 79 -1.45 1.12 25.88
N ALA A 80 -2.23 0.31 25.17
CA ALA A 80 -2.20 0.29 23.72
C ALA A 80 -2.36 1.75 23.26
N PRO A 81 -1.53 2.25 22.31
CA PRO A 81 -1.60 3.63 21.87
C PRO A 81 -3.07 3.97 21.58
N GLY A 82 -3.59 4.91 22.38
CA GLY A 82 -5.01 5.08 22.58
C GLY A 82 -5.76 5.31 21.28
N ALA A 83 -7.06 5.00 21.29
CA ALA A 83 -8.02 5.21 20.19
C ALA A 83 -8.00 6.63 19.56
N THR A 84 -7.30 7.59 20.18
CA THR A 84 -7.14 8.98 19.78
C THR A 84 -5.76 9.32 19.20
N ALA A 85 -4.85 8.35 19.08
CA ALA A 85 -3.49 8.59 18.60
C ALA A 85 -3.50 9.10 17.13
N PRO A 86 -2.60 10.04 16.78
CA PRO A 86 -2.48 10.52 15.41
C PRO A 86 -1.98 9.41 14.48
N VAL A 87 -2.49 9.39 13.26
CA VAL A 87 -2.15 8.37 12.26
C VAL A 87 -0.76 8.60 11.65
N PHE A 88 -0.42 9.86 11.37
CA PHE A 88 0.86 10.23 10.75
C PHE A 88 1.90 10.65 11.80
N VAL A 89 2.38 9.67 12.58
CA VAL A 89 3.54 9.83 13.48
C VAL A 89 4.86 9.70 12.74
N ASP A 90 5.98 10.12 13.34
CA ASP A 90 7.29 10.12 12.68
C ASP A 90 7.72 8.73 12.18
N SER A 91 7.44 7.67 12.95
CA SER A 91 7.73 6.29 12.52
C SER A 91 6.89 5.86 11.31
N ALA A 92 5.60 6.22 11.30
CA ALA A 92 4.69 5.97 10.18
C ALA A 92 5.10 6.73 8.91
N ILE A 93 5.56 7.97 9.07
CA ILE A 93 6.11 8.78 7.98
C ILE A 93 7.40 8.12 7.45
N PHE A 94 8.29 7.67 8.34
CA PHE A 94 9.53 7.00 7.95
C PHE A 94 9.25 5.75 7.12
N GLU A 95 8.50 4.79 7.66
CA GLU A 95 8.19 3.50 7.03
C GLU A 95 7.58 3.68 5.64
N ARG A 96 6.61 4.59 5.51
CA ARG A 96 6.00 4.89 4.22
C ARG A 96 7.00 5.47 3.23
N LEU A 97 7.72 6.51 3.63
CA LEU A 97 8.55 7.28 2.71
C LEU A 97 9.85 6.56 2.35
N GLU A 98 10.41 5.73 3.23
CA GLU A 98 11.55 4.87 2.89
C GLU A 98 11.17 3.88 1.79
N HIS A 99 9.99 3.24 1.90
CA HIS A 99 9.50 2.27 0.93
C HIS A 99 9.39 2.91 -0.46
N PHE A 100 8.82 4.11 -0.55
CA PHE A 100 8.71 4.80 -1.83
C PHE A 100 10.02 5.34 -2.34
N LYS A 101 10.89 5.87 -1.47
CA LYS A 101 12.19 6.36 -1.90
C LYS A 101 13.04 5.24 -2.51
N ASP A 102 13.11 4.10 -1.83
CA ASP A 102 14.07 3.05 -2.16
C ASP A 102 13.53 2.06 -3.21
N ILE A 103 12.20 1.87 -3.26
CA ILE A 103 11.55 0.86 -4.13
C ILE A 103 10.44 1.48 -4.99
N GLY A 104 9.51 2.20 -4.37
CA GLY A 104 8.24 2.53 -5.01
C GLY A 104 8.31 3.55 -6.14
N VAL A 105 9.03 4.67 -5.98
CA VAL A 105 9.16 5.67 -7.05
C VAL A 105 9.80 5.08 -8.31
N PRO A 106 10.93 4.35 -8.24
CA PRO A 106 11.48 3.66 -9.40
C PRO A 106 10.51 2.68 -10.08
N ALA A 107 9.73 1.93 -9.29
CA ALA A 107 8.84 0.88 -9.79
C ALA A 107 7.53 1.40 -10.41
N THR A 108 7.14 2.65 -10.13
CA THR A 108 5.82 3.19 -10.48
C THR A 108 5.87 4.30 -11.52
N LEU A 109 7.04 4.56 -12.12
CA LEU A 109 7.21 5.68 -13.06
C LEU A 109 6.23 5.67 -14.24
N GLN A 110 5.76 4.50 -14.66
CA GLN A 110 4.84 4.33 -15.80
C GLN A 110 3.38 4.10 -15.39
N ASP A 111 3.07 4.06 -14.08
CA ASP A 111 1.71 3.88 -13.58
C ASP A 111 1.16 5.22 -13.05
N PRO A 112 0.30 5.92 -13.83
CA PRO A 112 -0.20 7.23 -13.43
C PRO A 112 -1.05 7.18 -12.15
N ILE A 113 -1.75 6.07 -11.88
CA ILE A 113 -2.58 5.91 -10.67
C ILE A 113 -1.67 5.78 -9.45
N ALA A 114 -0.65 4.92 -9.54
CA ALA A 114 0.30 4.73 -8.45
C ALA A 114 1.08 6.03 -8.18
N ARG A 115 1.53 6.74 -9.21
CA ARG A 115 2.22 8.04 -9.05
C ARG A 115 1.35 9.06 -8.31
N ALA A 116 0.08 9.20 -8.69
CA ALA A 116 -0.85 10.11 -8.02
C ALA A 116 -1.07 9.72 -6.55
N ALA A 117 -1.28 8.44 -6.26
CA ALA A 117 -1.44 7.94 -4.89
C ALA A 117 -0.18 8.11 -4.03
N ILE A 118 1.02 7.93 -4.61
CA ILE A 118 2.29 8.17 -3.93
C ILE A 118 2.42 9.65 -3.60
N ALA A 119 2.18 10.54 -4.56
CA ALA A 119 2.27 11.98 -4.36
C ALA A 119 1.28 12.46 -3.28
N ASP A 120 0.00 12.08 -3.38
CA ASP A 120 -1.02 12.43 -2.40
C ASP A 120 -0.67 11.92 -1.00
N GLY A 121 -0.39 10.62 -0.88
CA GLY A 121 -0.06 10.03 0.41
C GLY A 121 1.22 10.59 1.02
N THR A 122 2.22 10.94 0.19
CA THR A 122 3.43 11.63 0.65
C THR A 122 3.08 12.98 1.25
N CYS A 123 2.28 13.77 0.54
CA CYS A 123 1.92 15.11 0.98
C CYS A 123 1.03 15.11 2.23
N ARG A 124 0.02 14.24 2.28
CA ARG A 124 -0.83 14.07 3.47
C ARG A 124 -0.07 13.59 4.70
N SER A 125 1.05 12.88 4.52
CA SER A 125 1.87 12.40 5.64
C SER A 125 2.73 13.49 6.28
N VAL A 126 3.10 14.54 5.53
CA VAL A 126 4.08 15.55 5.98
C VAL A 126 3.52 16.97 6.08
N VAL A 127 2.35 17.21 5.49
CA VAL A 127 1.63 18.47 5.55
C VAL A 127 0.49 18.34 6.56
N ALA A 128 0.47 19.21 7.55
CA ALA A 128 -0.60 19.21 8.55
C ALA A 128 -1.95 19.58 7.90
N PRO A 129 -3.08 18.96 8.30
CA PRO A 129 -4.40 19.34 7.82
C PRO A 129 -4.66 20.84 7.98
N GLY A 130 -5.18 21.49 6.95
CA GLY A 130 -5.45 22.94 6.93
C GLY A 130 -4.20 23.83 6.85
N SER A 131 -3.00 23.25 6.73
CA SER A 131 -1.77 24.01 6.47
C SER A 131 -1.51 24.20 4.97
N GLY A 132 -0.78 25.27 4.63
CA GLY A 132 -0.44 25.61 3.26
C GLY A 132 -1.46 26.53 2.58
N PRO A 133 -1.21 26.88 1.31
CA PRO A 133 -2.04 27.82 0.56
C PRO A 133 -3.45 27.28 0.22
N PHE A 134 -3.67 25.97 0.27
CA PHE A 134 -4.95 25.32 0.00
C PHE A 134 -5.03 23.94 0.67
N PRO A 135 -6.23 23.41 0.94
CA PRO A 135 -6.39 22.09 1.52
C PRO A 135 -6.01 20.99 0.52
N LEU A 136 -5.25 19.99 0.97
CA LEU A 136 -4.99 18.77 0.20
C LEU A 136 -6.23 17.88 0.23
N ASP A 137 -7.02 17.96 -0.82
CA ASP A 137 -8.34 17.32 -0.95
C ASP A 137 -8.31 15.99 -1.72
N GLY A 138 -7.13 15.39 -1.91
CA GLY A 138 -6.94 14.17 -2.69
C GLY A 138 -7.00 14.38 -4.20
N TYR A 139 -7.88 15.26 -4.68
CA TYR A 139 -8.05 15.57 -6.10
C TYR A 139 -6.92 16.45 -6.66
N ASP A 140 -6.19 17.14 -5.80
CA ASP A 140 -4.99 17.89 -6.16
C ASP A 140 -3.90 17.07 -6.88
N PHE A 141 -3.80 15.77 -6.65
CA PHE A 141 -2.85 14.91 -7.38
C PHE A 141 -3.54 13.93 -8.32
N TRP A 142 -4.79 13.58 -7.99
CA TRP A 142 -5.61 12.70 -8.82
C TRP A 142 -6.08 13.36 -10.12
N HIS A 143 -6.41 14.66 -10.10
CA HIS A 143 -6.86 15.42 -11.27
C HIS A 143 -5.82 16.40 -11.85
N HIS A 144 -4.70 16.62 -11.14
CA HIS A 144 -3.69 17.58 -11.57
C HIS A 144 -2.34 16.89 -11.75
N ASN A 145 -2.07 16.48 -13.00
CA ASN A 145 -0.90 15.71 -13.44
C ASN A 145 -0.45 16.27 -14.80
N PRO A 146 0.83 16.20 -15.22
CA PRO A 146 1.97 15.56 -14.54
C PRO A 146 2.80 16.45 -13.63
N GLU A 147 2.85 17.76 -13.83
CA GLU A 147 3.87 18.61 -13.18
C GLU A 147 3.83 18.59 -11.64
N ARG A 148 2.63 18.56 -11.03
CA ARG A 148 2.50 18.51 -9.55
C ARG A 148 2.95 17.18 -8.98
N VAL A 149 2.54 16.08 -9.61
CA VAL A 149 2.96 14.73 -9.23
C VAL A 149 4.47 14.59 -9.38
N ASP A 150 5.03 15.05 -10.50
CA ASP A 150 6.46 14.99 -10.80
C ASP A 150 7.29 15.79 -9.80
N ALA A 151 6.82 16.96 -9.36
CA ALA A 151 7.49 17.76 -8.34
C ALA A 151 7.61 17.00 -7.01
N VAL A 152 6.54 16.34 -6.56
CA VAL A 152 6.54 15.55 -5.32
C VAL A 152 7.45 14.32 -5.45
N LEU A 153 7.33 13.56 -6.54
CA LEU A 153 8.17 12.38 -6.76
C LEU A 153 9.65 12.75 -6.86
N LYS A 154 9.98 13.84 -7.55
CA LYS A 154 11.35 14.37 -7.61
C LYS A 154 11.86 14.73 -6.21
N ALA A 155 11.10 15.47 -5.42
CA ALA A 155 11.49 15.83 -4.06
C ALA A 155 11.68 14.59 -3.16
N LEU A 156 10.83 13.57 -3.32
CA LEU A 156 10.92 12.30 -2.59
C LEU A 156 12.23 11.56 -2.92
N THR A 157 12.64 11.50 -4.19
CA THR A 157 13.93 10.89 -4.57
C THR A 157 15.15 11.63 -4.00
N GLN A 158 15.03 12.95 -3.80
CA GLN A 158 16.10 13.82 -3.29
C GLN A 158 16.26 13.79 -1.76
N LEU A 159 15.38 13.10 -1.03
CA LEU A 159 15.53 12.91 0.41
C LEU A 159 16.86 12.22 0.75
N PRO A 160 17.43 12.44 1.95
CA PRO A 160 18.68 11.78 2.36
C PRO A 160 18.52 10.26 2.48
N SER A 161 19.63 9.56 2.76
CA SER A 161 19.63 8.12 3.05
C SER A 161 18.64 7.74 4.16
N THR A 162 18.00 6.58 4.01
CA THR A 162 17.08 5.94 4.97
C THR A 162 17.81 5.32 6.17
N SER A 163 19.14 5.22 6.11
CA SER A 163 19.99 4.67 7.20
C SER A 163 19.96 5.47 8.51
N GLN A 164 19.37 6.67 8.53
CA GLN A 164 19.18 7.49 9.74
C GLN A 164 17.72 7.98 9.81
N PRO A 165 16.79 7.19 10.40
CA PRO A 165 15.36 7.45 10.32
C PRO A 165 14.93 8.84 10.80
N SER A 166 15.46 9.31 11.93
CA SER A 166 15.13 10.63 12.48
C SER A 166 15.60 11.78 11.58
N LYS A 167 16.81 11.66 11.01
CA LYS A 167 17.35 12.64 10.06
C LYS A 167 16.55 12.65 8.76
N PHE A 168 16.11 11.47 8.32
CA PHE A 168 15.28 11.29 7.14
C PHE A 168 13.92 11.98 7.29
N VAL A 169 13.16 11.66 8.34
CA VAL A 169 11.83 12.25 8.58
C VAL A 169 11.90 13.76 8.75
N ARG A 170 12.90 14.28 9.47
CA ARG A 170 13.11 15.72 9.61
C ARG A 170 13.39 16.40 8.27
N ALA A 171 14.17 15.75 7.38
CA ALA A 171 14.40 16.26 6.04
C ALA A 171 13.12 16.22 5.20
N ALA A 172 12.34 15.14 5.29
CA ALA A 172 11.06 14.98 4.60
C ALA A 172 10.08 16.09 4.97
N LYS A 173 9.84 16.31 6.27
CA LYS A 173 8.98 17.39 6.79
C LYS A 173 9.45 18.80 6.41
N LYS A 174 10.75 18.98 6.13
CA LYS A 174 11.30 20.27 5.69
C LYS A 174 11.18 20.49 4.18
N GLN A 175 11.41 19.45 3.37
CA GLN A 175 11.57 19.57 1.92
C GLN A 175 10.26 19.36 1.15
N LEU A 176 9.49 18.35 1.53
CA LEU A 176 8.30 17.92 0.78
C LEU A 176 7.15 18.94 0.77
N PRO A 177 6.86 19.71 1.84
CA PRO A 177 5.75 20.67 1.80
C PRO A 177 5.83 21.65 0.63
N ASN A 178 7.03 22.11 0.25
CA ASN A 178 7.21 22.99 -0.90
C ASN A 178 6.81 22.32 -2.23
N ALA A 179 7.10 21.03 -2.38
CA ALA A 179 6.71 20.26 -3.56
C ALA A 179 5.20 19.98 -3.60
N CYS A 180 4.58 19.75 -2.43
CA CYS A 180 3.14 19.48 -2.32
C CYS A 180 2.27 20.65 -2.80
N PHE A 181 2.77 21.87 -2.66
CA PHE A 181 2.10 23.10 -3.10
C PHE A 181 2.68 23.69 -4.39
N TYR A 182 3.46 22.90 -5.14
CA TYR A 182 4.01 23.32 -6.43
C TYR A 182 2.91 23.42 -7.50
N GLY A 183 3.05 24.40 -8.40
CA GLY A 183 2.20 24.58 -9.57
C GLY A 183 0.86 25.29 -9.30
N PHE A 184 0.13 25.57 -10.37
CA PHE A 184 -1.23 26.11 -10.30
C PHE A 184 -2.27 24.97 -10.26
N ARG A 185 -3.42 25.19 -9.60
CA ARG A 185 -4.57 24.26 -9.58
C ARG A 185 -5.39 24.32 -10.88
N THR A 186 -4.71 24.34 -12.03
CA THR A 186 -5.42 24.17 -13.29
C THR A 186 -5.73 22.69 -13.40
N GLU A 187 -7.01 22.31 -13.27
CA GLU A 187 -7.46 20.94 -13.55
C GLU A 187 -7.11 20.62 -15.00
N THR A 188 -5.97 19.96 -15.21
CA THR A 188 -5.50 19.63 -16.55
C THR A 188 -6.11 18.32 -17.03
N ASN A 189 -6.55 17.46 -16.10
CA ASN A 189 -6.71 16.06 -16.40
C ASN A 189 -7.72 15.36 -15.47
N LYS A 190 -8.92 15.08 -15.97
CA LYS A 190 -9.97 14.36 -15.23
C LYS A 190 -9.66 12.86 -15.15
N LEU A 191 -10.64 12.08 -14.68
CA LEU A 191 -10.63 10.61 -14.62
C LEU A 191 -10.07 9.93 -15.91
N GLU A 192 -10.21 10.59 -17.05
CA GLU A 192 -9.71 10.22 -18.39
C GLU A 192 -8.21 9.86 -18.46
N LEU A 193 -7.39 10.31 -17.50
CA LEU A 193 -5.99 9.86 -17.37
C LEU A 193 -5.84 8.36 -17.14
N TYR A 194 -6.84 7.75 -16.51
CA TYR A 194 -6.73 6.42 -15.95
C TYR A 194 -7.54 5.45 -16.78
N GLN A 195 -6.88 4.52 -17.46
CA GLN A 195 -7.58 3.46 -18.18
C GLN A 195 -8.55 2.73 -17.22
N PRO A 196 -9.86 2.61 -17.55
CA PRO A 196 -10.83 2.02 -16.63
C PRO A 196 -10.44 0.63 -16.14
N THR A 197 -9.86 -0.19 -17.02
CA THR A 197 -9.38 -1.53 -16.67
C THR A 197 -8.23 -1.50 -15.67
N ALA A 198 -7.31 -0.54 -15.81
CA ALA A 198 -6.22 -0.33 -14.85
C ALA A 198 -6.78 0.15 -13.50
N LEU A 199 -7.72 1.09 -13.52
CA LEU A 199 -8.36 1.59 -12.30
C LEU A 199 -9.12 0.48 -11.55
N ALA A 200 -9.88 -0.35 -12.27
CA ALA A 200 -10.62 -1.46 -11.67
C ALA A 200 -9.68 -2.48 -11.01
N LYS A 201 -8.56 -2.81 -11.68
CA LYS A 201 -7.50 -3.67 -11.12
C LYS A 201 -6.86 -3.04 -9.89
N THR A 202 -6.56 -1.74 -9.92
CA THR A 202 -5.97 -1.03 -8.78
C THR A 202 -6.92 -0.99 -7.58
N LEU A 203 -8.22 -0.74 -7.80
CA LEU A 203 -9.23 -0.82 -6.74
C LEU A 203 -9.34 -2.23 -6.14
N SER A 204 -9.27 -3.26 -6.97
CA SER A 204 -9.23 -4.67 -6.55
C SER A 204 -8.02 -4.93 -5.64
N ASN A 205 -6.84 -4.44 -6.03
CA ASN A 205 -5.61 -4.57 -5.25
C ASN A 205 -5.65 -3.80 -3.92
N TRP A 206 -6.11 -2.54 -3.93
CA TRP A 206 -6.26 -1.74 -2.70
C TRP A 206 -7.27 -2.37 -1.73
N HIS A 207 -8.37 -2.91 -2.26
CA HIS A 207 -9.32 -3.64 -1.45
C HIS A 207 -8.69 -4.90 -0.85
N ARG A 208 -7.92 -5.65 -1.65
CA ARG A 208 -7.23 -6.85 -1.18
C ARG A 208 -6.32 -6.54 0.00
N VAL A 209 -5.44 -5.53 -0.10
CA VAL A 209 -4.51 -5.21 0.99
C VAL A 209 -5.24 -4.73 2.26
N LEU A 210 -6.45 -4.19 2.15
CA LEU A 210 -7.26 -3.80 3.31
C LEU A 210 -8.02 -4.97 3.95
N CYS A 211 -8.53 -5.90 3.15
CA CYS A 211 -9.61 -6.80 3.58
C CYS A 211 -9.31 -8.29 3.42
N ASP A 212 -8.24 -8.67 2.71
CA ASP A 212 -7.81 -10.05 2.58
C ASP A 212 -6.94 -10.46 3.77
N PRO A 213 -7.42 -11.32 4.69
CA PRO A 213 -6.63 -11.76 5.84
C PRO A 213 -5.44 -12.65 5.44
N GLN A 214 -5.34 -13.05 4.16
CA GLN A 214 -4.22 -13.82 3.61
C GLN A 214 -3.37 -13.00 2.64
N CYS A 215 -3.51 -11.66 2.63
CA CYS A 215 -2.62 -10.83 1.85
C CYS A 215 -1.19 -10.97 2.38
N ASP A 216 -0.23 -11.21 1.49
CA ASP A 216 1.20 -11.29 1.85
C ASP A 216 1.77 -9.91 2.26
N ASP A 217 1.10 -8.83 1.87
CA ASP A 217 1.51 -7.44 2.09
C ASP A 217 0.27 -6.59 2.45
N PRO A 218 -0.35 -6.84 3.63
CA PRO A 218 -1.55 -6.13 4.03
C PRO A 218 -1.24 -4.71 4.48
N ALA A 219 -2.24 -3.84 4.40
CA ALA A 219 -2.20 -2.53 5.05
C ALA A 219 -2.44 -2.70 6.55
N GLU A 220 -1.39 -3.10 7.29
CA GLU A 220 -1.47 -3.39 8.72
C GLU A 220 -1.51 -2.10 9.55
N GLU A 221 -0.76 -1.09 9.13
CA GLU A 221 -0.57 0.12 9.90
C GLU A 221 -1.66 1.17 9.64
N PRO A 222 -2.09 1.95 10.64
CA PRO A 222 -3.14 2.95 10.48
C PRO A 222 -2.88 3.95 9.34
N GLN A 223 -1.63 4.39 9.11
CA GLN A 223 -1.33 5.29 7.99
C GLN A 223 -1.60 4.64 6.63
N GLN A 224 -1.28 3.35 6.49
CA GLN A 224 -1.49 2.60 5.26
C GLN A 224 -2.99 2.41 5.03
N GLN A 225 -3.73 2.08 6.08
CA GLN A 225 -5.19 1.92 6.03
C GLN A 225 -5.91 3.23 5.68
N ALA A 226 -5.55 4.34 6.33
CA ALA A 226 -6.18 5.63 6.12
C ALA A 226 -5.95 6.15 4.69
N LEU A 227 -4.72 5.99 4.18
CA LEU A 227 -4.38 6.40 2.82
C LEU A 227 -5.04 5.48 1.78
N THR A 228 -4.96 4.17 1.94
CA THR A 228 -5.56 3.20 1.01
C THR A 228 -7.08 3.36 0.94
N THR A 229 -7.74 3.52 2.10
CA THR A 229 -9.18 3.84 2.15
C THR A 229 -9.48 5.16 1.46
N GLY A 230 -8.64 6.18 1.66
CA GLY A 230 -8.76 7.47 0.99
C GLY A 230 -8.70 7.35 -0.53
N PHE A 231 -7.74 6.59 -1.06
CA PHE A 231 -7.59 6.37 -2.50
C PHE A 231 -8.77 5.62 -3.10
N ILE A 232 -9.26 4.59 -2.42
CA ILE A 232 -10.49 3.90 -2.83
C ILE A 232 -11.64 4.91 -2.87
N CYS A 233 -11.84 5.68 -1.81
CA CYS A 233 -12.94 6.64 -1.72
C CYS A 233 -12.87 7.73 -2.80
N MET A 234 -11.70 8.29 -3.07
CA MET A 234 -11.51 9.23 -4.18
C MET A 234 -11.91 8.61 -5.51
N ALA A 235 -11.36 7.45 -5.85
CA ALA A 235 -11.61 6.79 -7.13
C ALA A 235 -13.10 6.41 -7.32
N VAL A 236 -13.75 5.89 -6.28
CA VAL A 236 -15.16 5.43 -6.37
C VAL A 236 -16.15 6.59 -6.40
N CYS A 237 -15.86 7.70 -5.72
CA CYS A 237 -16.67 8.90 -5.85
C CYS A 237 -16.49 9.52 -7.24
N ASP A 238 -15.25 9.64 -7.72
CA ASP A 238 -14.95 10.28 -9.01
C ASP A 238 -15.49 9.50 -10.21
N THR A 239 -15.39 8.16 -10.21
CA THR A 239 -16.03 7.31 -11.24
C THR A 239 -17.54 7.48 -11.29
N ALA A 240 -18.17 7.88 -10.18
CA ALA A 240 -19.59 8.17 -10.09
C ALA A 240 -19.95 9.62 -10.39
N LYS A 241 -18.97 10.46 -10.76
CA LYS A 241 -19.11 11.91 -10.91
C LYS A 241 -19.59 12.59 -9.63
N MET A 242 -19.19 12.04 -8.48
CA MET A 242 -19.48 12.55 -7.14
C MET A 242 -18.19 13.05 -6.50
N LYS A 243 -18.31 13.91 -5.48
CA LYS A 243 -17.17 14.46 -4.74
C LYS A 243 -16.91 13.70 -3.47
N PHE A 244 -15.62 13.54 -3.16
CA PHE A 244 -15.12 13.13 -1.85
C PHE A 244 -14.51 14.36 -1.19
N THR A 245 -15.08 14.83 -0.09
CA THR A 245 -14.71 16.15 0.45
C THR A 245 -13.40 16.10 1.21
N ALA A 246 -12.67 17.23 1.26
CA ALA A 246 -11.46 17.37 2.07
C ALA A 246 -11.70 17.05 3.56
N ALA A 247 -12.89 17.38 4.08
CA ALA A 247 -13.31 17.02 5.43
C ALA A 247 -13.43 15.50 5.61
N ALA A 248 -14.04 14.80 4.64
CA ALA A 248 -14.17 13.34 4.69
C ALA A 248 -12.80 12.65 4.60
N ILE A 249 -11.90 13.15 3.75
CA ILE A 249 -10.50 12.69 3.66
C ILE A 249 -9.77 12.87 5.00
N SER A 250 -9.90 14.05 5.60
CA SER A 250 -9.25 14.36 6.89
C SER A 250 -9.78 13.46 8.01
N ALA A 251 -11.07 13.13 7.99
CA ALA A 251 -11.71 12.25 8.97
C ALA A 251 -11.13 10.82 8.93
N LEU A 252 -10.69 10.33 7.77
CA LEU A 252 -10.07 8.98 7.65
C LEU A 252 -8.80 8.84 8.47
N SER A 253 -8.07 9.93 8.68
CA SER A 253 -6.78 9.97 9.40
C SER A 253 -6.85 10.74 10.72
N ALA A 254 -8.06 11.04 11.21
CA ALA A 254 -8.26 11.84 12.43
C ALA A 254 -7.71 11.13 13.68
N SER A 255 -7.83 9.81 13.75
CA SER A 255 -7.21 8.97 14.77
C SER A 255 -7.09 7.53 14.29
N THR A 256 -6.27 6.74 14.97
CA THR A 256 -6.16 5.28 14.74
C THR A 256 -7.52 4.57 14.81
N ALA A 257 -8.38 4.92 15.77
CA ALA A 257 -9.72 4.33 15.86
C ALA A 257 -10.65 4.75 14.72
N ALA A 258 -10.57 6.00 14.28
CA ALA A 258 -11.34 6.46 13.11
C ALA A 258 -10.95 5.66 11.87
N THR A 259 -9.65 5.48 11.65
CA THR A 259 -9.10 4.67 10.55
C THR A 259 -9.55 3.21 10.61
N GLN A 260 -9.45 2.57 11.79
CA GLN A 260 -9.87 1.18 11.95
C GLN A 260 -11.38 1.02 11.70
N SER A 261 -12.18 1.95 12.22
CA SER A 261 -13.63 1.96 12.05
C SER A 261 -14.05 2.07 10.58
N VAL A 262 -13.45 2.99 9.83
CA VAL A 262 -13.76 3.15 8.41
C VAL A 262 -13.24 1.96 7.59
N THR A 263 -12.06 1.43 7.89
CA THR A 263 -11.52 0.23 7.22
C THR A 263 -12.43 -0.97 7.41
N LYS A 264 -12.89 -1.21 8.65
CA LYS A 264 -13.88 -2.25 8.94
C LYS A 264 -15.17 -2.05 8.14
N SER A 265 -15.63 -0.79 8.04
CA SER A 265 -16.83 -0.45 7.27
C SER A 265 -16.64 -0.68 5.76
N MET A 266 -15.46 -0.38 5.21
CA MET A 266 -15.10 -0.65 3.82
C MET A 266 -15.12 -2.15 3.51
N CYS A 267 -14.50 -2.96 4.37
CA CYS A 267 -14.49 -4.42 4.22
C CYS A 267 -15.88 -5.03 4.43
N ALA A 268 -16.70 -4.47 5.32
CA ALA A 268 -18.08 -4.93 5.50
C ALA A 268 -18.98 -4.58 4.30
N ALA A 269 -18.77 -3.42 3.68
CA ALA A 269 -19.55 -2.97 2.53
C ALA A 269 -19.29 -3.82 1.28
N MET A 270 -18.06 -4.29 1.07
CA MET A 270 -17.73 -5.26 0.03
C MET A 270 -16.89 -6.39 0.63
N PRO A 271 -17.52 -7.45 1.17
CA PRO A 271 -16.79 -8.51 1.86
C PRO A 271 -15.76 -9.23 0.98
N TRP A 272 -14.59 -9.47 1.57
CA TRP A 272 -13.56 -10.33 1.00
C TRP A 272 -13.74 -11.78 1.48
N THR A 273 -13.63 -12.72 0.55
CA THR A 273 -13.65 -14.15 0.86
C THR A 273 -12.30 -14.76 0.55
N ILE A 274 -11.79 -15.58 1.48
CA ILE A 274 -10.48 -16.23 1.35
C ILE A 274 -10.38 -17.08 0.06
N THR A 275 -11.48 -17.68 -0.38
CA THR A 275 -11.48 -18.62 -1.51
C THR A 275 -11.81 -17.99 -2.87
N ARG A 276 -12.52 -16.85 -2.89
CA ARG A 276 -13.05 -16.26 -4.14
C ARG A 276 -12.66 -14.79 -4.33
N GLY A 277 -11.95 -14.18 -3.38
CA GLY A 277 -11.67 -12.75 -3.39
C GLY A 277 -12.91 -11.93 -3.02
N PRO A 278 -13.07 -10.71 -3.57
CA PRO A 278 -14.20 -9.86 -3.23
C PRO A 278 -15.51 -10.45 -3.74
N LEU A 279 -16.59 -10.36 -2.94
CA LEU A 279 -17.93 -10.83 -3.37
C LEU A 279 -18.44 -10.12 -4.64
N THR A 280 -18.02 -8.87 -4.83
CA THR A 280 -18.23 -8.11 -6.06
C THR A 280 -16.89 -7.96 -6.77
N PRO A 281 -16.58 -8.80 -7.78
CA PRO A 281 -15.35 -8.69 -8.53
C PRO A 281 -15.27 -7.36 -9.29
N LEU A 282 -14.14 -6.68 -9.17
CA LEU A 282 -13.81 -5.50 -9.97
C LEU A 282 -12.94 -5.85 -11.19
N ASP A 283 -12.31 -7.02 -11.16
CA ASP A 283 -11.45 -7.47 -12.24
C ASP A 283 -12.26 -7.65 -13.53
N GLY A 284 -11.81 -6.99 -14.60
CA GLY A 284 -12.43 -7.08 -15.92
C GLY A 284 -13.50 -6.01 -16.21
N LEU A 285 -13.79 -5.10 -15.27
CA LEU A 285 -14.61 -3.93 -15.58
C LEU A 285 -13.87 -3.00 -16.56
N LYS A 286 -14.57 -2.55 -17.61
CA LYS A 286 -13.96 -1.83 -18.75
C LYS A 286 -14.44 -0.38 -18.93
N SER A 287 -15.35 0.09 -18.08
CA SER A 287 -15.83 1.48 -18.13
C SER A 287 -16.01 2.05 -16.73
N TYR A 288 -15.97 3.37 -16.62
CA TYR A 288 -16.18 4.04 -15.34
C TYR A 288 -17.60 3.85 -14.81
N GLU A 289 -18.60 3.76 -15.69
CA GLU A 289 -19.98 3.46 -15.31
C GLU A 289 -20.10 2.08 -14.67
N ALA A 290 -19.38 1.08 -15.21
CA ALA A 290 -19.36 -0.26 -14.65
C ALA A 290 -18.67 -0.29 -13.26
N ILE A 291 -17.55 0.43 -13.12
CA ILE A 291 -16.86 0.60 -11.83
C ILE A 291 -17.77 1.31 -10.83
N ALA A 292 -18.41 2.40 -11.23
CA ALA A 292 -19.36 3.13 -10.42
C ALA A 292 -20.54 2.24 -10.01
N GLY A 293 -21.08 1.41 -10.91
CA GLY A 293 -22.15 0.46 -10.58
C GLY A 293 -21.71 -0.56 -9.52
N ALA A 294 -20.53 -1.15 -9.69
CA ALA A 294 -20.00 -2.17 -8.78
C ALA A 294 -19.62 -1.62 -7.40
N THR A 295 -19.24 -0.35 -7.29
CA THR A 295 -18.69 0.26 -6.07
C THR A 295 -19.70 1.11 -5.27
N VAL A 296 -21.00 0.99 -5.58
CA VAL A 296 -22.09 1.62 -4.80
C VAL A 296 -21.94 1.40 -3.29
N PRO A 297 -21.61 0.20 -2.77
CA PRO A 297 -21.49 -0.01 -1.33
C PRO A 297 -20.39 0.85 -0.70
N TRP A 298 -19.22 0.97 -1.34
CA TRP A 298 -18.13 1.83 -0.84
C TRP A 298 -18.49 3.29 -0.87
N ARG A 299 -19.19 3.78 -1.90
CA ARG A 299 -19.58 5.20 -1.96
C ARG A 299 -20.38 5.65 -0.75
N LYS A 300 -21.21 4.77 -0.17
CA LYS A 300 -21.95 5.05 1.06
C LYS A 300 -21.01 5.22 2.25
N VAL A 301 -20.03 4.34 2.39
CA VAL A 301 -19.00 4.43 3.46
C VAL A 301 -18.15 5.69 3.29
N CYS A 302 -17.78 6.02 2.06
CA CYS A 302 -16.99 7.20 1.72
C CYS A 302 -17.76 8.52 1.87
N GLY A 303 -19.09 8.48 2.01
CA GLY A 303 -19.91 9.68 2.09
C GLY A 303 -19.82 10.54 0.83
N CYS A 304 -19.75 9.93 -0.36
CA CYS A 304 -19.70 10.68 -1.62
C CYS A 304 -20.92 11.60 -1.75
N THR A 305 -20.71 12.86 -2.15
CA THR A 305 -21.79 13.83 -2.38
C THR A 305 -21.90 14.18 -3.87
N ALA A 306 -23.12 14.38 -4.37
CA ALA A 306 -23.34 14.84 -5.74
C ALA A 306 -22.77 16.25 -5.98
#